data_AF-A0A1Q7VG32-F1
#
_entry.id   AF-A0A1Q7VG32-F1
#
_cell.length_a   1.000
_cell.length_b   1.000
_cell.length_c   1.000
_cell.angle_alpha   90.00
_cell.angle_beta   90.00
_cell.angle_gamma   90.00
#
_symmetry.space_group_name_H-M   'P 1'
#
loop_
_entity.id
_entity.type
_entity.pdbx_description
1 polymer ?
#
loop_
_entity_poly.entity_id
_entity_poly.type
_entity_poly.pdbx_seq_one_letter_code
_entity_poly.pdbx_strand_id
1 'polypeptide(L)'
;MVKAFPMKNGRPITDSTSSPAYDSVYFWKNRDPRFYATIAYNGAVWELSGKTGRREWTYVGGEVNNPTPTGFYTRKAVDPRLDAFGAGNATTQWIEIRYAEVLLNLAEAANAIGHTQEAYDQLKLLRARAGIDPGADGLYGLDAGLAGDQMQAAIMLERRIEFAFEAKRYWDLRRNMRFEPELNGTRRFALKTTVTVPAAQFKLARDTVHLDSTYQNYFQSQVDTLDRLSTINWQLNYYFFGIPQGHIDLNSNIKQSVGWGGTFDPLQ
;
A
#
# COMPACT_ATOMS: atom_id res chain seq x y z
N MET A 1 3.07 -0.50 4.04
CA MET A 1 2.20 0.13 3.03
C MET A 1 1.87 1.57 3.38
N VAL A 2 1.31 1.85 4.57
CA VAL A 2 0.93 3.21 5.03
C VAL A 2 2.04 4.26 4.85
N LYS A 3 3.29 3.92 5.18
CA LYS A 3 4.46 4.81 5.02
C LYS A 3 4.91 5.03 3.57
N ALA A 4 4.43 4.23 2.62
CA ALA A 4 4.83 4.34 1.21
C ALA A 4 4.11 5.47 0.47
N PHE A 5 2.93 5.88 0.93
CA PHE A 5 2.26 7.06 0.40
C PHE A 5 3.12 8.31 0.71
N PRO A 6 3.42 9.19 -0.24
CA PRO A 6 4.18 10.40 0.04
C PRO A 6 3.34 11.43 0.83
N MET A 7 3.96 12.57 1.13
CA MET A 7 3.26 13.79 1.54
C MET A 7 2.51 14.40 0.34
N LYS A 8 1.68 15.42 0.59
CA LYS A 8 0.82 16.05 -0.42
C LYS A 8 1.60 16.64 -1.60
N ASN A 9 2.81 17.12 -1.34
CA ASN A 9 3.75 17.59 -2.38
C ASN A 9 4.47 16.46 -3.13
N GLY A 10 4.11 15.19 -2.88
CA GLY A 10 4.66 14.04 -3.57
C GLY A 10 5.99 13.53 -3.02
N ARG A 11 6.61 14.23 -2.07
CA ARG A 11 7.89 13.83 -1.48
C ARG A 11 7.71 12.71 -0.45
N PRO A 12 8.66 11.76 -0.34
CA PRO A 12 8.61 10.69 0.66
C PRO A 12 8.53 11.23 2.08
N ILE A 13 7.82 10.54 2.99
CA ILE A 13 7.66 10.99 4.39
C ILE A 13 8.97 11.15 5.18
N THR A 14 10.08 10.62 4.67
CA THR A 14 11.43 10.72 5.24
C THR A 14 12.28 11.82 4.61
N ASP A 15 11.79 12.45 3.54
CA ASP A 15 12.48 13.51 2.80
C ASP A 15 12.33 14.84 3.53
N SER A 16 13.43 15.57 3.72
CA SER A 16 13.47 16.88 4.40
C SER A 16 12.75 17.98 3.62
N THR A 17 12.54 17.80 2.31
CA THR A 17 11.79 18.69 1.43
C THR A 17 10.28 18.40 1.41
N SER A 18 9.83 17.40 2.18
CA SER A 18 8.40 17.15 2.41
C SER A 18 7.72 18.36 3.03
N SER A 19 6.66 18.82 2.37
CA SER A 19 5.92 20.00 2.80
C SER A 19 4.41 19.78 2.67
N PRO A 20 3.64 19.94 3.76
CA PRO A 20 4.10 20.03 5.16
C PRO A 20 4.91 18.80 5.61
N ALA A 21 5.77 18.96 6.62
CA ALA A 21 6.60 17.88 7.14
C ALA A 21 5.75 16.74 7.74
N TYR A 22 6.27 15.51 7.67
CA TYR A 22 5.61 14.34 8.23
C TYR A 22 5.68 14.35 9.76
N ASP A 23 4.52 14.17 10.40
CA ASP A 23 4.40 13.99 11.84
C ASP A 23 3.95 12.55 12.12
N SER A 24 4.72 11.78 12.89
CA SER A 24 4.40 10.38 13.16
C SER A 24 3.20 10.19 14.10
N VAL A 25 2.89 11.19 14.93
CA VAL A 25 1.70 11.22 15.80
C VAL A 25 0.45 11.49 14.97
N TYR A 26 0.53 12.47 14.07
CA TYR A 26 -0.55 12.86 13.17
C TYR A 26 -0.30 12.36 11.73
N PHE A 27 0.11 11.10 11.59
CA PHE A 27 0.64 10.53 10.35
C PHE A 27 -0.30 10.59 9.15
N TRP A 28 -1.60 10.79 9.38
CA TRP A 28 -2.58 10.92 8.32
C TRP A 28 -2.64 12.33 7.73
N LYS A 29 -2.01 13.36 8.31
CA LYS A 29 -2.13 14.73 7.81
C LYS A 29 -1.30 14.94 6.55
N ASN A 30 -1.84 15.73 5.62
CA ASN A 30 -1.17 16.22 4.41
C ASN A 30 -0.48 15.11 3.58
N ARG A 31 -1.16 14.00 3.36
CA ARG A 31 -0.66 12.87 2.59
C ARG A 31 -1.10 12.96 1.13
N ASP A 32 -0.47 12.17 0.27
CA ASP A 32 -0.99 11.83 -1.06
C ASP A 32 -2.50 11.54 -0.96
N PRO A 33 -3.37 12.19 -1.76
CA PRO A 33 -4.83 11.98 -1.66
C PRO A 33 -5.26 10.51 -1.77
N ARG A 34 -4.49 9.67 -2.47
CA ARG A 34 -4.73 8.22 -2.56
C ARG A 34 -4.58 7.51 -1.22
N PHE A 35 -3.83 8.06 -0.26
CA PHE A 35 -3.77 7.56 1.11
C PHE A 35 -5.18 7.49 1.72
N TYR A 36 -5.94 8.59 1.64
CA TYR A 36 -7.29 8.66 2.20
C TYR A 36 -8.29 7.80 1.44
N ALA A 37 -8.11 7.64 0.13
CA ALA A 37 -8.95 6.75 -0.69
C ALA A 37 -8.68 5.25 -0.42
N THR A 38 -7.51 4.92 0.12
CA THR A 38 -7.05 3.53 0.19
C THR A 38 -7.00 2.99 1.63
N ILE A 39 -6.63 3.83 2.61
CA ILE A 39 -6.36 3.41 4.00
C ILE A 39 -7.39 4.05 4.95
N ALA A 40 -8.05 3.22 5.72
CA ALA A 40 -8.76 3.62 6.94
C ALA A 40 -7.84 3.42 8.14
N TYR A 41 -7.85 4.39 9.05
CA TYR A 41 -7.01 4.46 10.24
C TYR A 41 -7.85 4.92 11.45
N ASN A 42 -7.25 4.96 12.64
CA ASN A 42 -7.98 5.30 13.85
C ASN A 42 -8.62 6.70 13.77
N GLY A 43 -9.95 6.74 13.82
CA GLY A 43 -10.75 7.96 13.77
C GLY A 43 -10.93 8.56 12.37
N ALA A 44 -10.52 7.84 11.31
CA ALA A 44 -10.70 8.26 9.93
C ALA A 44 -12.19 8.42 9.60
N VAL A 45 -12.56 9.50 8.92
CA VAL A 45 -13.92 9.65 8.40
C VAL A 45 -14.11 8.67 7.24
N TRP A 46 -15.01 7.72 7.45
CA TRP A 46 -15.41 6.71 6.50
C TRP A 46 -16.91 6.48 6.64
N GLU A 47 -17.68 7.08 5.73
CA GLU A 47 -19.14 7.19 5.78
C GLU A 47 -19.88 5.90 5.42
N LEU A 48 -19.43 4.78 6.02
CA LEU A 48 -20.02 3.45 5.86
C LEU A 48 -21.50 3.44 6.25
N SER A 49 -22.28 2.66 5.52
CA SER A 49 -23.76 2.62 5.61
C SER A 49 -24.43 3.95 5.26
N GLY A 50 -23.79 4.77 4.41
CA GLY A 50 -24.30 6.07 3.99
C GLY A 50 -24.39 7.10 5.12
N LYS A 51 -23.69 6.88 6.23
CA LYS A 51 -23.78 7.72 7.43
C LYS A 51 -22.77 8.86 7.35
N THR A 52 -23.25 10.07 7.08
CA THR A 52 -22.42 11.28 7.03
C THR A 52 -21.63 11.47 8.32
N GLY A 53 -20.35 11.77 8.19
CA GLY A 53 -19.45 11.99 9.32
C GLY A 53 -19.08 10.75 10.14
N ARG A 54 -19.54 9.55 9.76
CA ARG A 54 -19.14 8.31 10.47
C ARG A 54 -17.63 8.16 10.46
N ARG A 55 -17.08 7.79 11.61
CA ARG A 55 -15.65 7.50 11.80
C ARG A 55 -15.42 6.01 12.00
N GLU A 56 -14.31 5.54 11.46
CA GLU A 56 -13.78 4.22 11.71
C GLU A 56 -12.81 4.25 12.89
N TRP A 57 -12.95 3.34 13.85
CA TRP A 57 -12.19 3.38 15.11
C TRP A 57 -11.38 2.11 15.27
N THR A 58 -10.07 2.21 15.06
CA THR A 58 -9.16 1.05 15.01
C THR A 58 -8.31 0.88 16.28
N TYR A 59 -8.53 1.70 17.30
CA TYR A 59 -7.91 1.51 18.61
C TYR A 59 -8.34 0.18 19.25
N VAL A 60 -7.54 -0.35 20.17
CA VAL A 60 -7.84 -1.61 20.88
C VAL A 60 -9.15 -1.50 21.64
N GLY A 61 -10.14 -2.33 21.26
CA GLY A 61 -11.49 -2.30 21.80
C GLY A 61 -12.45 -1.31 21.12
N GLY A 62 -12.01 -0.63 20.05
CA GLY A 62 -12.86 0.24 19.23
C GLY A 62 -13.80 -0.51 18.28
N GLU A 63 -13.39 -1.71 17.86
CA GLU A 63 -14.18 -2.71 17.14
C GLU A 63 -14.11 -4.03 17.91
N VAL A 64 -15.24 -4.73 18.00
CA VAL A 64 -15.39 -6.02 18.70
C VAL A 64 -15.58 -7.18 17.73
N ASN A 65 -16.17 -6.92 16.57
CA ASN A 65 -16.43 -7.89 15.52
C ASN A 65 -15.28 -7.86 14.52
N ASN A 66 -14.26 -8.68 14.79
CA ASN A 66 -13.06 -8.83 13.96
C ASN A 66 -12.20 -7.54 13.86
N PRO A 67 -11.60 -7.10 14.99
CA PRO A 67 -10.73 -5.93 15.01
C PRO A 67 -9.49 -6.13 14.13
N THR A 68 -9.05 -5.05 13.47
CA THR A 68 -7.86 -5.09 12.61
C THR A 68 -6.61 -5.52 13.39
N PRO A 69 -5.82 -6.48 12.88
CA PRO A 69 -4.55 -6.85 13.50
C PRO A 69 -3.43 -5.82 13.23
N THR A 70 -3.67 -4.82 12.36
CA THR A 70 -2.63 -3.88 11.92
C THR A 70 -2.86 -2.43 12.36
N GLY A 71 -4.05 -2.12 12.89
CA GLY A 71 -4.49 -0.74 13.14
C GLY A 71 -5.08 -0.04 11.91
N PHE A 72 -5.17 -0.73 10.77
CA PHE A 72 -5.67 -0.19 9.51
C PHE A 72 -6.68 -1.12 8.83
N TYR A 73 -7.56 -0.54 8.03
CA TYR A 73 -8.44 -1.26 7.08
C TYR A 73 -8.24 -0.75 5.66
N THR A 74 -8.60 -1.56 4.67
CA THR A 74 -8.61 -1.18 3.26
C THR A 74 -9.93 -0.50 2.92
N ARG A 75 -9.87 0.70 2.33
CA ARG A 75 -11.04 1.45 1.85
C ARG A 75 -11.33 1.23 0.37
N LYS A 76 -10.30 0.92 -0.41
CA LYS A 76 -10.42 0.75 -1.85
C LYS A 76 -11.38 -0.40 -2.17
N ALA A 77 -12.21 -0.21 -3.20
CA ALA A 77 -13.22 -1.15 -3.67
C ALA A 77 -14.33 -1.49 -2.65
N VAL A 78 -14.54 -0.64 -1.64
CA VAL A 78 -15.69 -0.72 -0.72
C VAL A 78 -16.72 0.33 -1.12
N ASP A 79 -17.98 -0.08 -1.30
CA ASP A 79 -19.10 0.87 -1.46
C ASP A 79 -19.57 1.35 -0.07
N PRO A 80 -19.31 2.63 0.29
CA PRO A 80 -19.67 3.12 1.62
C PRO A 80 -21.18 3.30 1.81
N ARG A 81 -21.99 3.23 0.75
CA ARG A 81 -23.44 3.45 0.84
C ARG A 81 -24.18 2.25 1.41
N LEU A 82 -23.58 1.06 1.34
CA LEU A 82 -24.22 -0.17 1.79
C LEU A 82 -24.17 -0.31 3.31
N ASP A 83 -25.30 -0.74 3.89
CA ASP A 83 -25.35 -1.16 5.28
C ASP A 83 -24.71 -2.55 5.47
N ALA A 84 -24.70 -3.07 6.70
CA ALA A 84 -24.04 -4.34 7.00
C ALA A 84 -24.65 -5.52 6.22
N PHE A 85 -25.98 -5.53 6.07
CA PHE A 85 -26.68 -6.58 5.33
C PHE A 85 -26.40 -6.48 3.82
N GLY A 86 -26.48 -5.28 3.26
CA GLY A 86 -26.17 -5.02 1.86
C GLY A 86 -24.72 -5.33 1.52
N ALA A 87 -23.77 -4.98 2.41
CA ALA A 87 -22.35 -5.27 2.23
C ALA A 87 -22.07 -6.78 2.18
N GLY A 88 -22.75 -7.59 2.99
CA GLY A 88 -22.62 -9.05 2.97
C GLY A 88 -23.12 -9.71 1.69
N ASN A 89 -23.97 -9.02 0.92
CA ASN A 89 -24.54 -9.50 -0.35
C ASN A 89 -24.03 -8.70 -1.56
N ALA A 90 -23.06 -7.81 -1.35
CA ALA A 90 -22.58 -6.91 -2.37
C ALA A 90 -21.69 -7.64 -3.39
N THR A 91 -21.74 -7.18 -4.63
CA THR A 91 -20.73 -7.51 -5.64
C THR A 91 -19.68 -6.42 -5.69
N THR A 92 -18.42 -6.79 -5.86
CA THR A 92 -17.33 -5.84 -6.14
C THR A 92 -16.96 -5.92 -7.62
N GLN A 93 -17.03 -4.80 -8.32
CA GLN A 93 -16.50 -4.70 -9.69
C GLN A 93 -14.97 -4.77 -9.62
N TRP A 94 -14.42 -5.95 -9.89
CA TRP A 94 -12.98 -6.15 -9.91
C TRP A 94 -12.41 -5.72 -11.26
N ILE A 95 -11.57 -4.68 -11.23
CA ILE A 95 -10.99 -4.09 -12.43
C ILE A 95 -9.66 -4.79 -12.72
N GLU A 96 -9.64 -5.68 -13.71
CA GLU A 96 -8.43 -6.42 -14.10
C GLU A 96 -7.37 -5.53 -14.76
N ILE A 97 -7.83 -4.60 -15.62
CA ILE A 97 -6.99 -3.64 -16.35
C ILE A 97 -7.66 -2.28 -16.29
N ARG A 98 -6.88 -1.24 -16.00
CA ARG A 98 -7.30 0.16 -16.09
C ARG A 98 -6.23 1.02 -16.71
N TYR A 99 -6.63 2.18 -17.22
CA TYR A 99 -5.74 3.05 -17.99
C TYR A 99 -4.42 3.40 -17.28
N ALA A 100 -4.42 3.54 -15.95
CA ALA A 100 -3.18 3.77 -15.20
C ALA A 100 -2.13 2.65 -15.37
N GLU A 101 -2.55 1.41 -15.62
CA GLU A 101 -1.66 0.29 -15.92
C GLU A 101 -1.02 0.43 -17.28
N VAL A 102 -1.75 0.95 -18.28
CA VAL A 102 -1.18 1.28 -19.59
C VAL A 102 -0.07 2.33 -19.43
N LEU A 103 -0.32 3.39 -18.66
CA LEU A 103 0.68 4.45 -18.41
C LEU A 103 1.92 3.92 -17.67
N LEU A 104 1.73 3.12 -16.61
CA LEU A 104 2.85 2.58 -15.83
C LEU A 104 3.63 1.50 -16.57
N ASN A 105 2.98 0.71 -17.42
CA ASN A 105 3.66 -0.26 -18.28
C ASN A 105 4.48 0.47 -19.36
N LEU A 106 3.95 1.55 -19.95
CA LEU A 106 4.70 2.39 -20.88
C LEU A 106 5.91 3.05 -20.18
N ALA A 107 5.73 3.61 -18.99
CA ALA A 107 6.82 4.22 -18.23
C ALA A 107 7.96 3.23 -17.97
N GLU A 108 7.62 2.01 -17.56
CA GLU A 108 8.58 0.94 -17.27
C GLU A 108 9.32 0.47 -18.53
N ALA A 109 8.59 0.24 -19.63
CA ALA A 109 9.18 -0.14 -20.91
C ALA A 109 10.08 0.97 -21.48
N ALA A 110 9.64 2.23 -21.42
CA ALA A 110 10.40 3.38 -21.88
C ALA A 110 11.71 3.53 -21.09
N ASN A 111 11.65 3.43 -19.76
CA ASN A 111 12.84 3.47 -18.91
C ASN A 111 13.83 2.34 -19.27
N ALA A 112 13.35 1.13 -19.53
CA ALA A 112 14.20 -0.02 -19.87
C ALA A 112 15.01 0.19 -21.17
N ILE A 113 14.53 1.03 -22.09
CA ILE A 113 15.23 1.37 -23.34
C ILE A 113 15.87 2.76 -23.32
N GLY A 114 15.96 3.41 -22.15
CA GLY A 114 16.60 4.71 -21.98
C GLY A 114 15.74 5.92 -22.39
N HIS A 115 14.45 5.73 -22.65
CA HIS A 115 13.49 6.80 -22.97
C HIS A 115 12.93 7.43 -21.68
N THR A 116 13.83 7.98 -20.86
CA THR A 116 13.53 8.48 -19.52
C THR A 116 12.47 9.60 -19.48
N GLN A 117 12.48 10.51 -20.46
CA GLN A 117 11.50 11.61 -20.50
C GLN A 117 10.07 11.08 -20.67
N GLU A 118 9.88 10.05 -21.48
CA GLU A 118 8.57 9.42 -21.66
C GLU A 118 8.06 8.78 -20.37
N ALA A 119 8.96 8.19 -19.57
CA ALA A 119 8.65 7.68 -18.24
C ALA A 119 8.23 8.80 -17.28
N TYR A 120 8.94 9.93 -17.27
CA TYR A 120 8.53 11.12 -16.50
C TYR A 120 7.13 11.57 -16.85
N ASP A 121 6.82 11.68 -18.14
CA ASP A 121 5.53 12.19 -18.61
C ASP A 121 4.38 11.30 -18.10
N GLN A 122 4.55 9.98 -18.15
CA GLN A 122 3.54 9.03 -17.62
C GLN A 122 3.35 9.14 -16.11
N LEU A 123 4.45 9.26 -15.35
CA LEU A 123 4.37 9.42 -13.89
C LEU A 123 3.70 10.74 -13.52
N LYS A 124 4.01 11.83 -14.23
CA LYS A 124 3.42 13.15 -14.01
C LYS A 124 1.91 13.13 -14.25
N LEU A 125 1.43 12.47 -15.31
CA LEU A 125 -0.01 12.32 -15.56
C LEU A 125 -0.74 11.64 -14.39
N LEU A 126 -0.16 10.56 -13.86
CA LEU A 126 -0.75 9.81 -12.75
C LEU A 126 -0.79 10.62 -11.45
N ARG A 127 0.32 11.30 -11.14
CA ARG A 127 0.47 12.11 -9.93
C ARG A 127 -0.40 13.37 -9.98
N ALA A 128 -0.51 14.00 -11.14
CA ALA A 128 -1.45 15.11 -11.38
C ALA A 128 -2.90 14.66 -11.13
N ARG A 129 -3.32 13.53 -11.72
CA ARG A 129 -4.67 12.97 -11.49
C ARG A 129 -4.89 12.59 -10.03
N ALA A 130 -3.86 12.10 -9.35
CA ALA A 130 -3.92 11.77 -7.93
C ALA A 130 -4.03 13.02 -7.03
N GLY A 131 -3.90 14.23 -7.55
CA GLY A 131 -3.95 15.47 -6.77
C GLY A 131 -2.69 15.74 -5.96
N ILE A 132 -1.55 15.20 -6.39
CA ILE A 132 -0.25 15.61 -5.86
C ILE A 132 0.05 17.04 -6.30
N ASP A 133 0.59 17.86 -5.40
CA ASP A 133 0.94 19.23 -5.76
C ASP A 133 2.11 19.21 -6.77
N PRO A 134 2.05 20.00 -7.87
CA PRO A 134 3.06 19.96 -8.92
C PRO A 134 4.44 20.44 -8.46
N GLY A 135 4.51 21.23 -7.38
CA GLY A 135 5.73 21.94 -6.99
C GLY A 135 6.08 23.07 -7.95
N ALA A 136 7.14 23.82 -7.64
CA ALA A 136 7.64 24.89 -8.51
C ALA A 136 8.31 24.35 -9.79
N ASP A 137 8.79 23.12 -9.76
CA ASP A 137 9.44 22.41 -10.86
C ASP A 137 8.46 21.66 -11.77
N GLY A 138 7.19 21.54 -11.37
CA GLY A 138 6.19 20.77 -12.10
C GLY A 138 6.48 19.26 -12.15
N LEU A 139 7.31 18.75 -11.23
CA LEU A 139 7.71 17.35 -11.17
C LEU A 139 6.87 16.54 -10.19
N TYR A 140 5.90 17.15 -9.50
CA TYR A 140 5.00 16.47 -8.58
C TYR A 140 5.75 15.70 -7.49
N GLY A 141 6.88 16.24 -7.02
CA GLY A 141 7.72 15.60 -6.01
C GLY A 141 8.63 14.47 -6.51
N LEU A 142 8.73 14.25 -7.83
CA LEU A 142 9.81 13.45 -8.42
C LEU A 142 11.13 14.23 -8.38
N ASP A 143 12.24 13.54 -8.17
CA ASP A 143 13.56 14.12 -8.36
C ASP A 143 13.83 14.43 -9.83
N ALA A 144 14.63 15.45 -10.11
CA ALA A 144 15.11 15.75 -11.46
C ALA A 144 16.24 14.80 -11.86
N GLY A 145 16.30 14.41 -13.14
CA GLY A 145 17.40 13.62 -13.68
C GLY A 145 17.42 12.13 -13.31
N LEU A 146 16.32 11.58 -12.79
CA LEU A 146 16.16 10.14 -12.56
C LEU A 146 16.32 9.40 -13.88
N ALA A 147 17.15 8.36 -13.93
CA ALA A 147 17.29 7.47 -15.09
C ALA A 147 17.63 6.04 -14.62
N GLY A 148 17.45 5.05 -15.50
CA GLY A 148 17.82 3.66 -15.23
C GLY A 148 17.19 3.14 -13.93
N ASP A 149 18.02 2.69 -12.99
CA ASP A 149 17.57 2.12 -11.71
C ASP A 149 16.85 3.14 -10.82
N GLN A 150 17.22 4.42 -10.87
CA GLN A 150 16.57 5.46 -10.06
C GLN A 150 15.14 5.72 -10.55
N MET A 151 14.96 5.81 -11.86
CA MET A 151 13.64 5.92 -12.47
C MET A 151 12.83 4.64 -12.26
N GLN A 152 13.45 3.46 -12.37
CA GLN A 152 12.78 2.19 -12.09
C GLN A 152 12.28 2.12 -10.64
N ALA A 153 13.05 2.60 -9.68
CA ALA A 153 12.63 2.69 -8.29
C ALA A 153 11.42 3.62 -8.11
N ALA A 154 11.40 4.78 -8.79
CA ALA A 154 10.28 5.71 -8.78
C ALA A 154 9.01 5.08 -9.41
N ILE A 155 9.14 4.43 -10.57
CA ILE A 155 8.04 3.71 -11.23
C ILE A 155 7.47 2.63 -10.31
N MET A 156 8.32 1.81 -9.69
CA MET A 156 7.88 0.73 -8.82
C MET A 156 7.22 1.22 -7.53
N LEU A 157 7.64 2.39 -7.01
CA LEU A 157 6.95 3.05 -5.91
C LEU A 157 5.58 3.56 -6.35
N GLU A 158 5.49 4.20 -7.52
CA GLU A 158 4.22 4.68 -8.07
C GLU A 158 3.25 3.52 -8.32
N ARG A 159 3.72 2.40 -8.91
CA ARG A 159 2.94 1.16 -9.09
C ARG A 159 2.43 0.62 -7.75
N ARG A 160 3.27 0.60 -6.71
CA ARG A 160 2.89 0.13 -5.37
C ARG A 160 1.75 0.95 -4.76
N ILE A 161 1.78 2.27 -4.95
CA ILE A 161 0.76 3.19 -4.43
C ILE A 161 -0.52 3.10 -5.26
N GLU A 162 -0.38 3.23 -6.58
CA GLU A 162 -1.47 3.28 -7.53
C GLU A 162 -2.31 2.01 -7.48
N PHE A 163 -1.66 0.83 -7.50
CA PHE A 163 -2.30 -0.49 -7.48
C PHE A 163 -2.37 -1.13 -6.10
N ALA A 164 -2.26 -0.34 -5.02
CA ALA A 164 -2.42 -0.85 -3.67
C ALA A 164 -3.76 -1.59 -3.55
N PHE A 165 -3.70 -2.87 -3.13
CA PHE A 165 -4.84 -3.79 -3.00
C PHE A 165 -5.52 -4.23 -4.31
N GLU A 166 -4.85 -4.11 -5.46
CA GLU A 166 -5.36 -4.55 -6.77
C GLU A 166 -4.56 -5.75 -7.32
N ALA A 167 -4.07 -6.63 -6.43
CA ALA A 167 -3.30 -7.84 -6.75
C ALA A 167 -2.00 -7.66 -7.57
N LYS A 168 -1.48 -6.45 -7.77
CA LYS A 168 -0.26 -6.23 -8.59
C LYS A 168 1.07 -6.40 -7.84
N ARG A 169 1.15 -6.02 -6.56
CA ARG A 169 2.44 -5.95 -5.81
C ARG A 169 3.21 -7.27 -5.76
N TYR A 170 2.53 -8.40 -5.62
CA TYR A 170 3.18 -9.71 -5.62
C TYR A 170 3.89 -9.97 -6.95
N TRP A 171 3.20 -9.76 -8.06
CA TRP A 171 3.72 -9.96 -9.41
C TRP A 171 4.78 -8.94 -9.78
N ASP A 172 4.60 -7.68 -9.38
CA ASP A 172 5.58 -6.61 -9.57
C ASP A 172 6.91 -6.93 -8.89
N LEU A 173 6.88 -7.43 -7.65
CA LEU A 173 8.09 -7.90 -6.96
C LEU A 173 8.68 -9.16 -7.59
N ARG A 174 7.83 -10.10 -8.02
CA ARG A 174 8.28 -11.37 -8.61
C ARG A 174 9.01 -11.16 -9.93
N ARG A 175 8.39 -10.45 -10.88
CA ARG A 175 8.93 -10.26 -12.24
C ARG A 175 10.17 -9.37 -12.28
N ASN A 176 10.36 -8.51 -11.27
CA ASN A 176 11.55 -7.69 -11.11
C ASN A 176 12.60 -8.32 -10.18
N MET A 177 12.39 -9.56 -9.71
CA MET A 177 13.27 -10.25 -8.75
C MET A 177 13.57 -9.43 -7.47
N ARG A 178 12.57 -8.73 -6.93
CA ARG A 178 12.73 -7.79 -5.81
C ARG A 178 12.28 -8.31 -4.44
N PHE A 179 11.75 -9.53 -4.32
CA PHE A 179 11.37 -10.08 -3.02
C PHE A 179 12.55 -10.18 -2.06
N GLU A 180 13.62 -10.83 -2.49
CA GLU A 180 14.84 -10.97 -1.69
C GLU A 180 15.46 -9.62 -1.32
N PRO A 181 15.85 -8.76 -2.28
CA PRO A 181 16.56 -7.52 -1.95
C PRO A 181 15.70 -6.49 -1.19
N GLU A 182 14.37 -6.50 -1.35
CA GLU A 182 13.51 -5.57 -0.60
C GLU A 182 13.01 -6.11 0.75
N LEU A 183 12.75 -7.42 0.85
CA LEU A 183 11.99 -7.96 1.98
C LEU A 183 12.81 -8.88 2.88
N ASN A 184 13.89 -9.51 2.42
CA ASN A 184 14.65 -10.41 3.29
C ASN A 184 15.22 -9.68 4.50
N GLY A 185 15.15 -10.31 5.67
CA GLY A 185 15.55 -9.71 6.95
C GLY A 185 14.54 -8.70 7.52
N THR A 186 13.53 -8.29 6.76
CA THR A 186 12.49 -7.36 7.24
C THR A 186 11.38 -8.08 8.00
N ARG A 187 10.55 -7.30 8.69
CA ARG A 187 9.33 -7.74 9.38
C ARG A 187 8.16 -6.85 9.01
N ARG A 188 6.94 -7.40 9.11
CA ARG A 188 5.69 -6.64 9.03
C ARG A 188 5.38 -6.01 10.38
N PHE A 189 4.82 -4.82 10.33
CA PHE A 189 4.51 -4.01 11.49
C PHE A 189 3.04 -3.58 11.48
N ALA A 190 2.50 -3.41 12.69
CA ALA A 190 1.19 -2.82 12.97
C ALA A 190 1.36 -1.48 13.68
N LEU A 191 0.33 -0.64 13.65
CA LEU A 191 0.21 0.52 14.52
C LEU A 191 -0.86 0.22 15.58
N LYS A 192 -0.42 -0.19 16.77
CA LYS A 192 -1.32 -0.47 17.88
C LYS A 192 -1.67 0.84 18.57
N THR A 193 -2.96 1.18 18.55
CA THR A 193 -3.48 2.39 19.19
C THR A 193 -4.31 2.03 20.42
N THR A 194 -4.09 2.70 21.54
CA THR A 194 -4.81 2.49 22.81
C THR A 194 -5.41 3.79 23.30
N VAL A 195 -6.58 3.72 23.93
CA VAL A 195 -7.19 4.87 24.62
C VAL A 195 -6.43 5.12 25.92
N THR A 196 -6.08 6.37 26.21
CA THR A 196 -5.31 6.77 27.41
C THR A 196 -6.19 7.25 28.57
N VAL A 197 -7.47 7.52 28.31
CA VAL A 197 -8.48 7.90 29.30
C VAL A 197 -9.44 6.74 29.58
N PRO A 198 -10.19 6.75 30.69
CA PRO A 198 -11.25 5.78 30.92
C PRO A 198 -12.22 5.66 29.73
N ALA A 199 -12.60 4.44 29.36
CA ALA A 199 -13.45 4.19 28.20
C ALA A 199 -14.78 4.95 28.25
N ALA A 200 -15.37 5.10 29.44
CA ALA A 200 -16.58 5.89 29.65
C ALA A 200 -16.38 7.38 29.31
N GLN A 201 -15.22 7.95 29.64
CA GLN A 201 -14.88 9.33 29.32
C GLN A 201 -14.70 9.52 27.81
N PHE A 202 -13.96 8.62 27.14
CA PHE A 202 -13.80 8.73 25.69
C PHE A 202 -15.11 8.53 24.95
N LYS A 203 -15.99 7.63 25.42
CA LYS A 203 -17.31 7.40 24.82
C LYS A 203 -18.14 8.69 24.68
N LEU A 204 -18.04 9.60 25.66
CA LEU A 204 -18.73 10.89 25.65
C LEU A 204 -18.15 11.89 24.64
N ALA A 205 -16.85 11.80 24.34
CA ALA A 205 -16.16 12.70 23.41
C ALA A 205 -16.03 12.12 21.99
N ARG A 206 -16.28 10.82 21.82
CA ARG A 206 -15.98 10.06 20.59
C ARG A 206 -16.53 10.70 19.32
N ASP A 207 -17.76 11.19 19.35
CA ASP A 207 -18.43 11.68 18.15
C ASP A 207 -18.10 13.15 17.83
N THR A 208 -17.56 13.89 18.80
CA THR A 208 -17.26 15.33 18.68
C THR A 208 -15.76 15.66 18.71
N VAL A 209 -14.89 14.66 18.88
CA VAL A 209 -13.44 14.88 19.04
C VAL A 209 -12.78 15.43 17.76
N HIS A 210 -11.92 16.44 17.94
CA HIS A 210 -11.10 17.04 16.88
C HIS A 210 -9.70 16.42 16.85
N LEU A 211 -9.57 15.25 16.21
CA LEU A 211 -8.34 14.45 16.24
C LEU A 211 -7.11 15.19 15.72
N ASP A 212 -7.24 16.14 14.80
CA ASP A 212 -6.09 16.88 14.24
C ASP A 212 -5.38 17.80 15.25
N SER A 213 -5.97 18.04 16.41
CA SER A 213 -5.41 18.86 17.50
C SER A 213 -5.45 18.17 18.87
N THR A 214 -6.33 17.18 19.07
CA THR A 214 -6.53 16.54 20.37
C THR A 214 -6.21 15.05 20.39
N TYR A 215 -5.57 14.48 19.35
CA TYR A 215 -5.33 13.03 19.28
C TYR A 215 -4.64 12.48 20.53
N GLN A 216 -3.56 13.14 20.97
CA GLN A 216 -2.76 12.70 22.13
C GLN A 216 -3.49 12.84 23.48
N ASN A 217 -4.57 13.62 23.54
CA ASN A 217 -5.39 13.72 24.75
C ASN A 217 -6.15 12.41 25.04
N TYR A 218 -6.39 11.60 24.00
CA TYR A 218 -7.21 10.40 24.09
C TYR A 218 -6.49 9.13 23.67
N PHE A 219 -5.43 9.24 22.86
CA PHE A 219 -4.79 8.09 22.22
C PHE A 219 -3.28 8.10 22.34
N GLN A 220 -2.73 6.91 22.48
CA GLN A 220 -1.32 6.62 22.27
C GLN A 220 -1.20 5.54 21.20
N SER A 221 -0.26 5.72 20.27
CA SER A 221 0.01 4.76 19.21
C SER A 221 1.46 4.29 19.29
N GLN A 222 1.67 2.99 19.14
CA GLN A 222 2.99 2.36 19.14
C GLN A 222 3.11 1.39 17.98
N VAL A 223 4.30 1.29 17.42
CA VAL A 223 4.61 0.29 16.39
C VAL A 223 4.73 -1.07 17.07
N ASP A 224 3.94 -2.04 16.62
CA ASP A 224 4.03 -3.44 17.07
C ASP A 224 4.57 -4.31 15.93
N THR A 225 5.33 -5.34 16.27
CA THR A 225 5.91 -6.27 15.29
C THR A 225 5.00 -7.49 15.16
N LEU A 226 4.56 -7.77 13.93
CA LEU A 226 3.64 -8.86 13.62
C LEU A 226 4.38 -10.19 13.47
N ASP A 227 5.48 -10.18 12.72
CA ASP A 227 6.29 -11.37 12.49
C ASP A 227 7.20 -11.56 13.71
N ARG A 228 6.81 -12.37 14.69
CA ARG A 228 7.56 -12.54 15.95
C ARG A 228 8.57 -13.69 15.93
N LEU A 229 8.31 -14.71 15.11
CA LEU A 229 9.12 -15.94 15.08
C LEU A 229 10.33 -15.81 14.15
N SER A 230 10.14 -15.23 12.97
CA SER A 230 11.17 -15.12 11.94
C SER A 230 11.01 -13.83 11.16
N THR A 231 12.11 -13.39 10.56
CA THR A 231 12.08 -12.38 9.51
C THR A 231 11.64 -13.01 8.19
N ILE A 232 11.27 -12.18 7.22
CA ILE A 232 11.02 -12.66 5.86
C ILE A 232 12.34 -13.25 5.32
N ASN A 233 12.24 -14.44 4.75
CA ASN A 233 13.36 -15.17 4.14
C ASN A 233 12.88 -15.84 2.84
N TRP A 234 12.73 -15.03 1.80
CA TRP A 234 12.43 -15.44 0.44
C TRP A 234 13.64 -16.11 -0.20
N GLN A 235 13.44 -17.31 -0.75
CA GLN A 235 14.47 -18.08 -1.42
C GLN A 235 14.41 -17.85 -2.94
N LEU A 236 15.56 -17.93 -3.61
CA LEU A 236 15.65 -17.68 -5.06
C LEU A 236 14.73 -18.61 -5.88
N ASN A 237 14.58 -19.87 -5.47
CA ASN A 237 13.70 -20.81 -6.15
C ASN A 237 12.21 -20.41 -6.09
N TYR A 238 11.78 -19.57 -5.14
CA TYR A 238 10.38 -19.14 -5.03
C TYR A 238 9.93 -18.20 -6.14
N TYR A 239 10.86 -17.62 -6.94
CA TYR A 239 10.52 -16.85 -8.14
C TYR A 239 9.94 -17.71 -9.27
N PHE A 240 10.14 -19.02 -9.23
CA PHE A 240 9.57 -19.98 -10.17
C PHE A 240 8.66 -20.95 -9.41
N PHE A 241 7.49 -21.26 -9.97
CA PHE A 241 6.57 -22.16 -9.30
C PHE A 241 7.01 -23.60 -9.50
N GLY A 242 7.02 -24.38 -8.41
CA GLY A 242 7.15 -25.82 -8.52
C GLY A 242 5.92 -26.40 -9.21
N ILE A 243 6.14 -27.35 -10.11
CA ILE A 243 5.05 -28.09 -10.75
C ILE A 243 4.55 -29.14 -9.74
N PRO A 244 3.23 -29.25 -9.46
CA PRO A 244 2.71 -30.28 -8.58
C PRO A 244 3.07 -31.69 -9.05
N GLN A 245 3.49 -32.56 -8.13
CA GLN A 245 4.00 -33.91 -8.44
C GLN A 245 3.01 -34.74 -9.27
N GLY A 246 1.71 -34.68 -8.94
CA GLY A 246 0.69 -35.41 -9.69
C GLY A 246 0.62 -35.04 -11.18
N HIS A 247 0.99 -33.82 -11.58
CA HIS A 247 1.07 -33.47 -13.00
C HIS A 247 2.30 -34.07 -13.68
N ILE A 248 3.43 -34.14 -12.97
CA ILE A 248 4.66 -34.77 -13.46
C ILE A 248 4.45 -36.26 -13.66
N ASP A 249 3.77 -36.92 -12.72
CA ASP A 249 3.49 -38.36 -12.76
C ASP A 249 2.61 -38.76 -13.96
N LEU A 250 1.74 -37.84 -14.42
CA LEU A 250 0.86 -38.07 -15.57
C LEU A 250 1.58 -37.95 -16.92
N ASN A 251 2.74 -37.30 -16.98
CA ASN A 251 3.45 -37.09 -18.24
C ASN A 251 4.97 -37.00 -18.02
N SER A 252 5.68 -38.04 -18.43
CA SER A 252 7.15 -38.14 -18.28
C SER A 252 7.94 -37.07 -19.05
N ASN A 253 7.31 -36.34 -19.98
CA ASN A 253 7.91 -35.20 -20.67
C ASN A 253 7.87 -33.91 -19.83
N ILE A 254 7.03 -33.82 -18.80
CA ILE A 254 7.01 -32.68 -17.89
C ILE A 254 8.21 -32.81 -16.94
N LYS A 255 9.12 -31.84 -17.00
CA LYS A 255 10.29 -31.77 -16.12
C LYS A 255 10.07 -30.70 -15.06
N GLN A 256 10.43 -31.03 -13.82
CA GLN A 256 10.42 -30.06 -12.72
C GLN A 256 11.52 -29.01 -12.95
N SER A 257 11.30 -27.81 -12.40
CA SER A 257 12.30 -26.74 -12.38
C SER A 257 13.46 -27.03 -11.43
N VAL A 258 14.66 -26.53 -11.74
CA VAL A 258 15.89 -26.76 -10.96
C VAL A 258 15.77 -26.33 -9.49
N GLY A 259 15.03 -25.24 -9.22
CA GLY A 259 14.78 -24.75 -7.86
C GLY A 259 13.89 -25.66 -6.99
N TRP A 260 13.26 -26.67 -7.59
CA TRP A 260 12.35 -27.60 -6.94
C TRP A 260 12.77 -29.06 -7.12
N GLY A 261 14.07 -29.31 -7.34
CA GLY A 261 14.66 -30.66 -7.46
C GLY A 261 14.56 -31.28 -8.85
N GLY A 262 14.25 -30.48 -9.87
CA GLY A 262 14.23 -30.92 -11.27
C GLY A 262 15.47 -30.52 -12.07
N THR A 263 15.35 -30.61 -13.40
CA THR A 263 16.45 -30.34 -14.35
C THR A 263 16.17 -29.18 -15.30
N PHE A 264 14.96 -28.62 -15.30
CA PHE A 264 14.58 -27.51 -16.18
C PHE A 264 15.02 -26.17 -15.57
N ASP A 265 15.92 -25.45 -16.24
CA ASP A 265 16.34 -24.11 -15.83
C ASP A 265 15.41 -23.06 -16.45
N PRO A 266 14.60 -22.32 -15.67
CA PRO A 266 13.67 -21.33 -16.21
C PRO A 266 14.32 -20.01 -16.63
N LEU A 267 15.64 -19.85 -16.49
CA LEU A 267 16.40 -18.66 -16.87
C LEU A 267 17.19 -18.83 -18.18
N GLN A 268 17.27 -20.04 -18.74
CA GLN A 268 17.96 -20.36 -19.99
C GLN A 268 16.98 -20.55 -21.14
#